data_AF-A0A8J2TM44-F1
#
_entry.id   AF-A0A8J2TM44-F1
#
_cell.length_a   1.000
_cell.length_b   1.000
_cell.length_c   1.000
_cell.angle_alpha   90.00
_cell.angle_beta   90.00
_cell.angle_gamma   90.00
#
_symmetry.space_group_name_H-M   'P 1'
#
loop_
_entity.id
_entity.type
_entity.pdbx_description
1 polymer ?
#
loop_
_entity_poly.entity_id
_entity_poly.type
_entity_poly.pdbx_seq_one_letter_code
_entity_poly.pdbx_strand_id
1 'polypeptide(L)'
;MIRTKIVELSTLEAATYRQKLRDGKPGIVILRYDTSQPGLATVNRRTGTPEPSANTNLEMFPIEAFQEAIELTSGMPYSRRGAVKLSGNKEAVEPLEESPEELATVDSAEYEAIVKAYTNKKGELSYELLNKDFIQFAKSSKIVADLVANKASVDEIRDHVIRVKLESLTGNKELTVAQTKQIVEMLDEVSPRYVFRELNDEIIRMLSQ
;
A
#
# COMPACT_ATOMS: atom_id res chain seq x y z
N MET A 1 14.72 0.84 3.68
CA MET A 1 14.52 1.25 2.27
C MET A 1 13.74 0.17 1.52
N ILE A 2 12.41 0.24 1.56
CA ILE A 2 11.55 -0.55 0.68
C ILE A 2 11.79 -0.09 -0.77
N ARG A 3 12.22 -1.02 -1.63
CA ARG A 3 12.36 -0.78 -3.06
C ARG A 3 11.11 -1.32 -3.75
N THR A 4 10.19 -0.47 -4.16
CA THR A 4 9.22 -0.88 -5.20
C THR A 4 10.03 -1.33 -6.41
N LYS A 5 9.71 -2.50 -6.95
CA LYS A 5 10.32 -2.95 -8.20
C LYS A 5 9.75 -2.08 -9.31
N ILE A 6 10.63 -1.40 -10.02
CA ILE A 6 10.29 -0.81 -11.31
C ILE A 6 9.98 -1.98 -12.24
N VAL A 7 8.81 -1.95 -12.86
CA VAL A 7 8.39 -2.97 -13.82
C VAL A 7 8.41 -2.33 -15.20
N GLU A 8 8.93 -3.03 -16.19
CA GLU A 8 8.86 -2.59 -17.58
C GLU A 8 7.51 -2.98 -18.16
N LEU A 9 6.91 -2.07 -18.92
CA LEU A 9 5.68 -2.31 -19.65
C LEU A 9 6.01 -3.07 -20.94
N SER A 10 5.10 -3.94 -21.36
CA SER A 10 5.17 -4.61 -22.66
C SER A 10 4.46 -3.79 -23.74
N THR A 11 3.49 -2.95 -23.36
CA THR A 11 2.76 -2.07 -24.28
C THR A 11 3.57 -0.85 -24.72
N LEU A 12 4.56 -0.43 -23.93
CA LEU A 12 5.43 0.71 -24.20
C LEU A 12 6.86 0.41 -23.76
N GLU A 13 7.84 0.98 -24.45
CA GLU A 13 9.21 1.08 -23.92
C GLU A 13 9.24 2.08 -22.76
N ALA A 14 8.77 1.62 -21.60
CA ALA A 14 8.55 2.42 -20.42
C ALA A 14 8.65 1.59 -19.15
N ALA A 15 9.05 2.26 -18.08
CA ALA A 15 9.08 1.72 -16.73
C ALA A 15 7.91 2.29 -15.91
N THR A 16 7.33 1.49 -15.03
CA THR A 16 6.22 1.89 -14.17
C THR A 16 6.47 1.58 -12.70
N TYR A 17 5.89 2.41 -11.82
CA TYR A 17 5.91 2.22 -10.37
C TYR A 17 4.74 2.93 -9.68
N ARG A 18 4.45 2.54 -8.43
CA ARG A 18 3.43 3.19 -7.59
C ARG A 18 4.00 4.37 -6.80
N GLN A 19 3.26 5.48 -6.82
CA GLN A 19 3.57 6.70 -6.07
C GLN A 19 2.29 7.32 -5.51
N LYS A 20 2.38 8.01 -4.38
CA LYS A 20 1.30 8.88 -3.88
C LYS A 20 1.30 10.18 -4.69
N LEU A 21 0.14 10.58 -5.21
CA LEU A 21 -0.02 11.85 -5.92
C LEU A 21 -0.35 12.98 -4.92
N ARG A 22 -0.26 14.25 -5.35
CA ARG A 22 -0.40 15.44 -4.49
C ARG A 22 -1.64 15.47 -3.59
N ASP A 23 -2.71 14.82 -4.00
CA ASP A 23 -3.97 14.74 -3.25
C ASP A 23 -3.99 13.57 -2.25
N GLY A 24 -2.84 12.96 -1.93
CA GLY A 24 -2.74 11.75 -1.09
C GLY A 24 -3.26 10.47 -1.75
N LYS A 25 -3.76 10.55 -2.99
CA LYS A 25 -4.37 9.43 -3.72
C LYS A 25 -3.32 8.45 -4.23
N PRO A 26 -3.65 7.14 -4.28
CA PRO A 26 -2.80 6.14 -4.88
C PRO A 26 -2.70 6.38 -6.39
N GLY A 27 -1.46 6.54 -6.87
CA GLY A 27 -1.18 6.79 -8.27
C GLY A 27 -0.14 5.85 -8.86
N ILE A 28 -0.12 5.85 -10.18
CA ILE A 28 0.82 5.12 -11.02
C ILE A 28 1.53 6.11 -11.90
N VAL A 29 2.84 5.91 -12.00
CA VAL A 29 3.73 6.72 -12.82
C VAL A 29 4.31 5.84 -13.90
N ILE A 30 4.10 6.22 -15.16
CA ILE A 30 4.75 5.62 -16.33
C ILE A 30 5.83 6.57 -16.81
N LEU A 31 7.06 6.06 -16.91
CA LEU A 31 8.23 6.75 -17.42
C LEU A 31 8.67 6.07 -18.71
N ARG A 32 8.37 6.69 -19.86
CA ARG A 32 8.94 6.22 -21.12
C ARG A 32 10.41 6.58 -21.22
N TYR A 33 11.17 5.79 -21.97
CA TYR A 33 12.59 6.06 -22.21
C TYR A 33 12.83 7.22 -23.21
N ASP A 34 11.83 7.56 -24.01
CA ASP A 34 11.91 8.54 -25.11
C ASP A 34 11.32 9.92 -24.77
N THR A 35 10.62 10.06 -23.63
CA THR A 35 9.98 11.32 -23.24
C THR A 35 10.35 11.74 -21.82
N SER A 36 10.59 13.04 -21.62
CA SER A 36 10.91 13.59 -20.29
C SER A 36 9.68 13.80 -19.40
N GLN A 37 8.47 13.82 -19.97
CA GLN A 37 7.24 14.01 -19.23
C GLN A 37 6.66 12.66 -18.78
N PRO A 38 6.45 12.42 -17.48
CA PRO A 38 5.82 11.19 -17.00
C PRO A 38 4.32 11.17 -17.30
N GLY A 39 3.79 9.98 -17.57
CA GLY A 39 2.35 9.71 -17.54
C GLY A 39 1.89 9.44 -16.10
N LEU A 40 0.89 10.17 -15.63
CA LEU A 40 0.34 10.01 -14.29
C LEU A 40 -1.12 9.57 -14.35
N ALA A 41 -1.50 8.61 -13.52
CA ALA A 41 -2.90 8.21 -13.32
C ALA A 41 -3.19 7.90 -11.85
N THR A 42 -4.36 8.31 -11.36
CA THR A 42 -4.92 7.78 -10.10
C THR A 42 -5.58 6.43 -10.35
N VAL A 43 -5.67 5.59 -9.32
CA VAL A 43 -6.40 4.31 -9.41
C VAL A 43 -7.75 4.45 -8.73
N ASN A 44 -8.84 4.28 -9.49
CA ASN A 44 -10.18 4.24 -8.91
C ASN A 44 -10.39 2.92 -8.16
N ARG A 45 -10.52 2.99 -6.83
CA ARG A 45 -10.64 1.79 -5.98
C ARG A 45 -11.94 1.00 -6.21
N ARG A 46 -13.01 1.63 -6.71
CA ARG A 46 -14.30 0.95 -6.93
C ARG A 46 -14.31 0.13 -8.22
N THR A 47 -13.64 0.63 -9.25
CA THR A 47 -13.66 0.03 -10.60
C THR A 47 -12.34 -0.65 -10.96
N GLY A 48 -11.26 -0.38 -10.24
CA GLY A 48 -9.90 -0.84 -10.57
C GLY A 48 -9.33 -0.17 -11.84
N THR A 49 -10.00 0.85 -12.37
CA THR A 49 -9.62 1.50 -13.62
C THR A 49 -8.67 2.68 -13.39
N PRO A 50 -7.73 2.94 -14.31
CA PRO A 50 -6.89 4.13 -14.24
C PRO A 50 -7.72 5.38 -14.57
N GLU A 51 -7.45 6.44 -13.84
CA GLU A 51 -7.96 7.79 -14.09
C GLU A 51 -6.73 8.67 -14.38
N PRO A 52 -6.35 8.83 -15.67
CA PRO A 52 -5.22 9.65 -16.07
C PRO A 52 -5.37 11.09 -15.59
N SER A 53 -4.27 11.70 -15.14
CA SER A 53 -4.25 13.11 -14.76
C SER A 53 -4.56 14.00 -15.95
N ALA A 54 -5.13 15.18 -15.71
CA ALA A 54 -5.47 16.13 -16.78
C ALA A 54 -4.25 16.58 -17.63
N ASN A 55 -3.04 16.44 -17.09
CA ASN A 55 -1.79 16.79 -17.78
C ASN A 55 -1.13 15.60 -18.50
N THR A 56 -1.77 14.43 -18.51
CA THR A 56 -1.26 13.23 -19.17
C THR A 56 -1.67 13.22 -20.65
N ASN A 57 -0.70 13.18 -21.56
CA ASN A 57 -0.98 13.04 -22.99
C ASN A 57 -1.37 11.59 -23.31
N LEU A 58 -2.65 11.34 -23.59
CA LEU A 58 -3.17 10.00 -23.88
C LEU A 58 -2.71 9.40 -25.22
N GLU A 59 -2.22 10.22 -26.16
CA GLU A 59 -1.61 9.71 -27.39
C GLU A 59 -0.23 9.10 -27.11
N MET A 60 0.50 9.66 -26.15
CA MET A 60 1.82 9.15 -25.73
C MET A 60 1.71 8.11 -24.61
N PHE A 61 0.66 8.17 -23.80
CA PHE A 61 0.40 7.25 -22.69
C PHE A 61 -1.03 6.70 -22.83
N PRO A 62 -1.23 5.69 -23.68
CA PRO A 62 -2.54 5.12 -23.92
C PRO A 62 -3.09 4.45 -22.65
N ILE A 63 -4.41 4.34 -22.55
CA ILE A 63 -5.09 3.83 -21.35
C ILE A 63 -4.69 2.39 -21.06
N GLU A 64 -4.43 1.59 -22.09
CA GLU A 64 -3.97 0.21 -22.02
C GLU A 64 -2.65 0.09 -21.25
N ALA A 65 -1.73 1.04 -21.42
CA ALA A 65 -0.45 1.06 -20.70
C ALA A 65 -0.66 1.34 -19.20
N PHE A 66 -1.65 2.16 -18.84
CA PHE A 66 -2.02 2.38 -17.44
C PHE A 66 -2.74 1.17 -16.83
N GLN A 67 -3.55 0.45 -17.61
CA GLN A 67 -4.17 -0.79 -17.15
C GLN A 67 -3.11 -1.86 -16.88
N GLU A 68 -2.18 -2.07 -17.82
CA GLU A 68 -1.04 -2.97 -17.63
C GLU A 68 -0.21 -2.57 -16.40
N ALA A 69 0.05 -1.26 -16.24
CA ALA A 69 0.77 -0.77 -15.08
C ALA A 69 0.04 -1.04 -13.74
N ILE A 70 -1.30 -0.93 -13.70
CA ILE A 70 -2.09 -1.28 -12.50
C ILE A 70 -1.93 -2.76 -12.18
N GLU A 71 -2.03 -3.61 -13.18
CA GLU A 71 -1.93 -5.07 -13.01
C GLU A 71 -0.54 -5.47 -12.53
N LEU A 72 0.51 -4.98 -13.21
CA LEU A 72 1.90 -5.32 -12.91
C LEU A 72 2.38 -4.76 -11.57
N THR A 73 1.81 -3.65 -11.10
CA THR A 73 2.17 -3.04 -9.81
C THR A 73 1.20 -3.40 -8.68
N SER A 74 0.20 -4.23 -8.96
CA SER A 74 -0.75 -4.72 -7.95
C SER A 74 -0.02 -5.52 -6.87
N GLY A 75 -0.30 -5.23 -5.60
CA GLY A 75 0.38 -5.88 -4.47
C GLY A 75 1.82 -5.41 -4.20
N MET A 76 2.34 -4.45 -4.98
CA MET A 76 3.65 -3.84 -4.74
C MET A 76 3.55 -2.61 -3.80
N PRO A 77 4.49 -2.43 -2.86
CA PRO A 77 4.47 -1.31 -1.91
C PRO A 77 4.81 0.03 -2.57
N TYR A 78 4.44 1.14 -1.94
CA TYR A 78 4.72 2.50 -2.41
C TYR A 78 6.23 2.79 -2.50
N SER A 79 6.63 3.53 -3.54
CA SER A 79 8.01 3.98 -3.72
C SER A 79 8.21 5.39 -3.17
N ARG A 80 9.32 5.58 -2.45
CA ARG A 80 9.97 6.89 -2.29
C ARG A 80 11.20 6.97 -3.18
N ARG A 81 11.04 6.91 -4.50
CA ARG A 81 12.03 7.52 -5.38
C ARG A 81 11.58 8.94 -5.65
N GLY A 82 12.44 9.93 -5.40
CA GLY A 82 12.41 11.14 -6.21
C GLY A 82 12.51 10.73 -7.67
N ALA A 83 11.79 11.42 -8.56
CA ALA A 83 11.58 11.07 -9.97
C ALA A 83 12.70 10.19 -10.53
N VAL A 84 12.39 8.94 -10.88
CA VAL A 84 13.39 8.00 -11.40
C VAL A 84 13.96 8.57 -12.69
N LYS A 85 15.20 9.08 -12.62
CA LYS A 85 15.94 9.47 -13.81
C LYS A 85 16.39 8.21 -14.52
N LEU A 86 15.59 7.75 -15.47
CA LEU A 86 16.06 6.87 -16.53
C LEU A 86 17.15 7.67 -17.27
N SER A 87 18.34 7.11 -17.29
CA SER A 87 19.61 7.81 -17.55
C SER A 87 19.58 8.67 -18.81
N GLY A 88 19.90 9.97 -18.68
CA GLY A 88 20.52 10.71 -19.79
C GLY A 88 20.17 12.17 -20.07
N ASN A 89 19.62 12.99 -19.15
CA ASN A 89 19.96 14.44 -19.10
C ASN A 89 19.33 15.17 -17.90
N LYS A 90 20.03 16.21 -17.44
CA LYS A 90 19.58 17.25 -16.47
C LYS A 90 18.29 17.89 -17.01
N GLU A 91 17.23 18.14 -16.24
CA GLU A 91 17.10 18.81 -14.94
C GLU A 91 16.15 18.04 -14.01
N ALA A 92 16.33 18.19 -12.70
CA ALA A 92 15.36 17.66 -11.74
C ALA A 92 14.15 18.58 -11.74
N VAL A 93 12.98 18.07 -12.13
CA VAL A 93 11.71 18.75 -11.80
C VAL A 93 11.62 18.73 -10.28
N GLU A 94 11.55 19.91 -9.67
CA GLU A 94 11.47 20.07 -8.22
C GLU A 94 10.33 19.20 -7.67
N PRO A 95 10.59 18.34 -6.66
CA PRO A 95 9.53 17.63 -5.96
C PRO A 95 8.64 18.68 -5.31
N LEU A 96 7.44 18.87 -5.86
CA LEU A 96 6.47 19.82 -5.35
C LEU A 96 5.86 19.30 -4.05
N GLU A 97 6.09 20.08 -3.00
CA GLU A 97 5.76 19.90 -1.58
C GLU A 97 4.59 18.93 -1.31
N GLU A 98 4.96 17.76 -0.80
CA GLU A 98 4.07 16.78 -0.20
C GLU A 98 3.77 17.20 1.25
N SER A 99 2.58 16.89 1.77
CA SER A 99 2.22 17.26 3.14
C SER A 99 3.19 16.59 4.14
N PRO A 100 3.77 17.31 5.12
CA PRO A 100 4.84 16.78 5.98
C PRO A 100 4.43 15.57 6.84
N GLU A 101 3.13 15.44 7.12
CA GLU A 101 2.57 14.44 8.02
C GLU A 101 2.37 13.08 7.34
N GLU A 102 2.10 13.04 6.03
CA GLU A 102 1.85 11.80 5.27
C GLU A 102 3.15 11.16 4.77
N LEU A 103 4.18 11.96 4.49
CA LEU A 103 5.53 11.50 4.19
C LEU A 103 6.17 10.75 5.36
N ALA A 104 5.94 11.24 6.58
CA ALA A 104 6.53 10.66 7.79
C ALA A 104 6.07 9.22 8.06
N THR A 105 4.86 8.84 7.63
CA THR A 105 4.30 7.50 7.87
C THR A 105 4.73 6.49 6.81
N VAL A 106 5.01 6.90 5.56
CA VAL A 106 5.63 6.05 4.54
C VAL A 106 7.11 5.80 4.85
N ASP A 107 7.78 6.80 5.44
CA ASP A 107 9.16 6.73 5.94
C ASP A 107 9.29 6.10 7.33
N SER A 108 8.16 5.73 7.93
CA SER A 108 8.16 5.22 9.29
C SER A 108 8.83 3.84 9.32
N ALA A 109 9.76 3.67 10.27
CA ALA A 109 10.42 2.39 10.49
C ALA A 109 9.38 1.28 10.74
N GLU A 110 8.21 1.67 11.22
CA GLU A 110 7.05 0.82 11.46
C GLU A 110 6.47 0.25 10.15
N TYR A 111 6.17 1.07 9.14
CA TYR A 111 5.69 0.58 7.85
C TYR A 111 6.75 -0.29 7.15
N GLU A 112 8.04 0.10 7.22
CA GLU A 112 9.14 -0.72 6.69
C GLU A 112 9.23 -2.10 7.34
N ALA A 113 9.08 -2.18 8.67
CA ALA A 113 9.12 -3.44 9.39
C ALA A 113 7.98 -4.39 8.96
N ILE A 114 6.78 -3.85 8.77
CA ILE A 114 5.60 -4.63 8.37
C ILE A 114 5.76 -5.14 6.94
N VAL A 115 6.15 -4.26 6.01
CA VAL A 115 6.38 -4.67 4.61
C VAL A 115 7.49 -5.72 4.56
N LYS A 116 8.59 -5.53 5.28
CA LYS A 116 9.67 -6.53 5.34
C LYS A 116 9.22 -7.88 5.91
N ALA A 117 8.32 -7.88 6.90
CA ALA A 117 7.81 -9.10 7.51
C ALA A 117 6.90 -9.92 6.56
N TYR A 118 6.12 -9.24 5.72
CA TYR A 118 5.10 -9.89 4.90
C TYR A 118 5.35 -9.83 3.38
N THR A 119 6.48 -9.29 2.94
CA THR A 119 6.86 -9.31 1.51
C THR A 119 7.37 -10.70 1.11
N ASN A 120 6.82 -11.25 0.02
CA ASN A 120 7.24 -12.52 -0.54
C ASN A 120 8.58 -12.39 -1.31
N LYS A 121 9.16 -13.51 -1.75
CA LYS A 121 10.40 -13.52 -2.56
C LYS A 121 10.29 -12.72 -3.88
N LYS A 122 9.07 -12.45 -4.36
CA LYS A 122 8.81 -11.68 -5.58
C LYS A 122 8.79 -10.17 -5.33
N GLY A 123 8.66 -9.71 -4.08
CA GLY A 123 8.57 -8.30 -3.72
C GLY A 123 7.13 -7.80 -3.53
N GLU A 124 6.16 -8.70 -3.50
CA GLU A 124 4.74 -8.40 -3.28
C GLU A 124 4.37 -8.65 -1.82
N LEU A 125 3.43 -7.87 -1.29
CA LEU A 125 2.85 -8.12 0.03
C LEU A 125 1.99 -9.39 0.00
N SER A 126 2.35 -10.36 0.83
CA SER A 126 1.59 -11.59 1.01
C SER A 126 0.46 -11.38 2.01
N TYR A 127 -0.72 -11.05 1.50
CA TYR A 127 -1.93 -10.88 2.31
C TYR A 127 -2.34 -12.16 3.03
N GLU A 128 -2.06 -13.33 2.46
CA GLU A 128 -2.34 -14.62 3.07
C GLU A 128 -1.50 -14.86 4.33
N LEU A 129 -0.18 -14.58 4.26
CA LEU A 129 0.71 -14.68 5.42
C LEU A 129 0.31 -13.69 6.52
N LEU A 130 -0.03 -12.46 6.10
CA LEU A 130 -0.47 -11.40 7.01
C LEU A 130 -1.78 -11.80 7.73
N ASN A 131 -2.83 -12.19 7.00
CA ASN A 131 -4.08 -12.62 7.62
C ASN A 131 -3.89 -13.85 8.51
N LYS A 132 -3.14 -14.85 8.07
CA LYS A 132 -2.87 -16.06 8.85
C LYS A 132 -2.21 -15.73 10.20
N ASP A 133 -1.21 -14.86 10.21
CA ASP A 133 -0.50 -14.48 11.42
C ASP A 133 -1.39 -13.66 12.38
N PHE A 134 -2.19 -12.73 11.85
CA PHE A 134 -3.12 -11.93 12.66
C PHE A 134 -4.27 -12.79 13.21
N ILE A 135 -4.81 -13.72 12.43
CA ILE A 135 -5.83 -14.67 12.87
C ILE A 135 -5.26 -15.61 13.95
N GLN A 136 -4.05 -16.13 13.76
CA GLN A 136 -3.41 -16.99 14.75
C GLN A 136 -3.18 -16.26 16.08
N PHE A 137 -2.79 -14.98 16.02
CA PHE A 137 -2.71 -14.14 17.21
C PHE A 137 -4.09 -13.92 17.86
N ALA A 138 -5.11 -13.57 17.08
CA ALA A 138 -6.47 -13.36 17.60
C ALA A 138 -6.99 -14.60 18.35
N LYS A 139 -6.75 -15.81 17.82
CA LYS A 139 -7.15 -17.07 18.46
C LYS A 139 -6.36 -17.44 19.72
N SER A 140 -5.13 -16.98 19.84
CA SER A 140 -4.24 -17.32 20.97
C SER A 140 -4.18 -16.24 22.05
N SER A 141 -4.72 -15.05 21.78
CA SER A 141 -4.74 -13.93 22.72
C SER A 141 -5.84 -14.08 23.77
N LYS A 142 -5.46 -14.13 25.05
CA LYS A 142 -6.40 -14.14 26.18
C LYS A 142 -7.27 -12.88 26.20
N ILE A 143 -6.69 -11.72 25.86
CA ILE A 143 -7.42 -10.45 25.84
C ILE A 143 -8.50 -10.48 24.75
N VAL A 144 -8.22 -11.07 23.59
CA VAL A 144 -9.22 -11.24 22.52
C VAL A 144 -10.33 -12.19 22.96
N ALA A 145 -9.98 -13.29 23.64
CA ALA A 145 -10.98 -14.19 24.21
C ALA A 145 -11.89 -13.48 25.22
N ASP A 146 -11.33 -12.63 26.09
CA ASP A 146 -12.09 -11.82 27.04
C ASP A 146 -12.99 -10.79 26.32
N LEU A 147 -12.50 -10.13 25.26
CA LEU A 147 -13.29 -9.20 24.46
C LEU A 147 -14.47 -9.91 23.75
N VAL A 148 -14.24 -11.11 23.21
CA VAL A 148 -15.28 -11.95 22.61
C VAL A 148 -16.32 -12.37 23.67
N ALA A 149 -15.87 -12.81 24.85
CA ALA A 149 -16.76 -13.18 25.96
C ALA A 149 -17.61 -11.98 26.44
N ASN A 150 -17.05 -10.78 26.42
CA ASN A 150 -17.73 -9.53 26.75
C ASN A 150 -18.59 -8.97 25.61
N LYS A 151 -18.71 -9.67 24.47
CA LYS A 151 -19.45 -9.25 23.28
C LYS A 151 -19.02 -7.88 22.75
N ALA A 152 -17.72 -7.60 22.79
CA ALA A 152 -17.15 -6.44 22.12
C ALA A 152 -17.50 -6.46 20.62
N SER A 153 -17.53 -5.29 20.01
CA SER A 153 -17.79 -5.16 18.57
C SER A 153 -16.64 -5.74 17.73
N VAL A 154 -16.95 -6.11 16.48
CA VAL A 154 -15.95 -6.61 15.51
C VAL A 154 -14.82 -5.59 15.34
N ASP A 155 -15.16 -4.31 15.25
CA ASP A 155 -14.19 -3.23 15.04
C ASP A 155 -13.28 -3.05 16.26
N GLU A 156 -13.78 -3.16 17.48
CA GLU A 156 -12.96 -3.09 18.71
C GLU A 156 -11.96 -4.24 18.80
N ILE A 157 -12.40 -5.46 18.50
CA ILE A 157 -11.52 -6.64 18.51
C ILE A 157 -10.47 -6.51 17.39
N ARG A 158 -10.88 -6.07 16.21
CA ARG A 158 -10.00 -5.84 15.07
C ARG A 158 -8.93 -4.79 15.39
N ASP A 159 -9.34 -3.62 15.88
CA ASP A 159 -8.42 -2.52 16.19
C ASP A 159 -7.42 -2.94 17.27
N HIS A 160 -7.85 -3.71 18.28
CA HIS A 160 -6.97 -4.25 19.29
C HIS A 160 -5.94 -5.23 18.70
N VAL A 161 -6.40 -6.21 17.92
CA VAL A 161 -5.55 -7.22 17.27
C VAL A 161 -4.51 -6.54 16.38
N ILE A 162 -4.97 -5.61 15.55
CA ILE A 162 -4.08 -4.89 14.63
C ILE A 162 -3.05 -4.11 15.41
N ARG A 163 -3.47 -3.26 16.35
CA ARG A 163 -2.54 -2.42 17.13
C ARG A 163 -1.46 -3.27 17.81
N VAL A 164 -1.83 -4.30 18.56
CA VAL A 164 -0.86 -5.12 19.31
C VAL A 164 0.10 -5.86 18.38
N LYS A 165 -0.37 -6.33 17.22
CA LYS A 165 0.52 -6.97 16.24
C LYS A 165 1.44 -5.97 15.57
N LEU A 166 0.96 -4.79 15.21
CA LEU A 166 1.82 -3.74 14.66
C LEU A 166 2.85 -3.29 15.70
N GLU A 167 2.49 -3.08 16.96
CA GLU A 167 3.46 -2.80 18.04
C GLU A 167 4.55 -3.89 18.14
N SER A 168 4.14 -5.16 18.08
CA SER A 168 5.09 -6.29 18.15
C SER A 168 6.02 -6.38 16.93
N LEU A 169 5.53 -6.06 15.74
CA LEU A 169 6.31 -6.14 14.49
C LEU A 169 7.29 -4.99 14.35
N THR A 170 6.87 -3.82 14.85
CA THR A 170 7.59 -2.57 14.68
C THR A 170 8.52 -2.29 15.86
N GLY A 171 8.31 -2.97 16.99
CA GLY A 171 9.04 -2.75 18.24
C GLY A 171 8.63 -1.46 18.96
N ASN A 172 7.70 -0.69 18.39
CA ASN A 172 7.19 0.55 18.95
C ASN A 172 5.94 0.27 19.79
N LYS A 173 6.08 0.30 21.12
CA LYS A 173 5.00 0.02 22.07
C LYS A 173 4.03 1.19 22.28
N GLU A 174 4.29 2.36 21.70
CA GLU A 174 3.48 3.57 21.85
C GLU A 174 2.78 3.94 20.54
N LEU A 175 2.51 2.95 19.69
CA LEU A 175 1.87 3.16 18.40
C LEU A 175 0.47 3.76 18.62
N THR A 176 0.27 5.00 18.17
CA THR A 176 -0.99 5.68 18.37
C THR A 176 -2.10 5.07 17.51
N VAL A 177 -3.35 5.28 17.90
CA VAL A 177 -4.52 4.83 17.10
C VAL A 177 -4.52 5.47 15.71
N ALA A 178 -4.11 6.74 15.60
CA ALA A 178 -4.00 7.43 14.32
C ALA A 178 -2.94 6.80 13.41
N GLN A 179 -1.75 6.48 13.94
CA GLN A 179 -0.69 5.81 13.19
C GLN A 179 -1.09 4.39 12.77
N THR A 180 -1.75 3.64 13.66
CA THR A 180 -2.31 2.32 13.35
C THR A 180 -3.25 2.40 12.14
N LYS A 181 -4.18 3.36 12.15
CA LYS A 181 -5.15 3.55 11.07
C LYS A 181 -4.47 3.92 9.75
N GLN A 182 -3.52 4.87 9.78
CA GLN A 182 -2.77 5.25 8.58
C GLN A 182 -1.99 4.08 7.98
N ILE A 183 -1.35 3.25 8.81
CA ILE A 183 -0.64 2.05 8.34
C ILE A 183 -1.61 1.07 7.67
N VAL A 184 -2.76 0.81 8.29
CA VAL A 184 -3.80 -0.06 7.71
C VAL A 184 -4.30 0.49 6.38
N GLU A 185 -4.55 1.80 6.29
CA GLU A 185 -4.97 2.45 5.05
C GLU A 185 -3.94 2.28 3.94
N MET A 186 -2.65 2.49 4.22
CA MET A 186 -1.59 2.27 3.22
C MET A 186 -1.49 0.81 2.77
N LEU A 187 -1.70 -0.14 3.67
CA LEU A 187 -1.74 -1.56 3.32
C LEU A 187 -3.01 -1.88 2.48
N ASP A 188 -4.16 -1.30 2.83
CA ASP A 188 -5.41 -1.47 2.09
C ASP A 188 -5.34 -0.94 0.66
N GLU A 189 -4.55 0.11 0.40
CA GLU A 189 -4.41 0.68 -0.94
C GLU A 189 -3.64 -0.19 -1.95
N VAL A 190 -2.75 -1.04 -1.44
CA VAL A 190 -2.01 -2.00 -2.27
C VAL A 190 -2.76 -3.33 -2.39
N SER A 191 -3.78 -3.55 -1.56
CA SER A 191 -4.62 -4.75 -1.59
C SER A 191 -5.78 -4.63 -2.55
N PRO A 192 -6.04 -5.66 -3.38
CA PRO A 192 -7.20 -5.68 -4.26
C PRO A 192 -8.53 -5.91 -3.53
N ARG A 193 -8.52 -6.38 -2.25
CA ARG A 193 -9.74 -6.81 -1.52
C ARG A 193 -9.76 -6.43 -0.03
N TYR A 194 -9.07 -5.34 0.34
CA TYR A 194 -8.76 -4.98 1.74
C TYR A 194 -7.87 -6.02 2.43
N VAL A 195 -6.92 -5.56 3.22
CA VAL A 195 -5.86 -6.41 3.80
C VAL A 195 -6.39 -7.31 4.90
N PHE A 196 -7.34 -6.85 5.70
CA PHE A 196 -7.81 -7.57 6.90
C PHE A 196 -9.20 -8.19 6.73
N ARG A 197 -9.65 -8.43 5.50
CA ARG A 197 -10.97 -9.00 5.25
C ARG A 197 -11.13 -10.38 5.92
N GLU A 198 -10.14 -11.27 5.76
CA GLU A 198 -10.21 -12.61 6.34
C GLU A 198 -10.14 -12.58 7.87
N LEU A 199 -9.36 -11.65 8.44
CA LEU A 199 -9.36 -11.40 9.87
C LEU A 199 -10.76 -11.00 10.38
N ASN A 200 -11.45 -10.10 9.68
CA ASN A 200 -12.80 -9.66 10.04
C ASN A 200 -13.80 -10.83 9.99
N ASP A 201 -13.75 -11.63 8.92
CA ASP A 201 -14.61 -12.81 8.77
C ASP A 201 -14.39 -13.81 9.92
N GLU A 202 -13.14 -13.99 10.38
CA GLU A 202 -12.83 -14.87 11.49
C GLU A 202 -13.28 -14.31 12.85
N ILE A 203 -13.15 -13.00 13.09
CA ILE A 203 -13.67 -12.34 14.31
C ILE A 203 -15.19 -12.51 14.40
N ILE A 204 -15.91 -12.34 13.28
CA ILE A 204 -17.36 -12.56 13.21
C ILE A 204 -17.71 -14.00 13.58
N ARG A 205 -16.94 -14.99 13.10
CA ARG A 205 -17.13 -16.40 13.49
C ARG A 205 -16.91 -16.61 14.98
N MET A 206 -15.87 -16.01 15.57
CA MET A 206 -15.58 -16.13 17.01
C MET A 206 -16.71 -15.54 17.87
N LEU A 207 -17.33 -14.43 17.45
CA LEU A 207 -18.46 -13.82 18.14
C LEU A 207 -19.79 -14.57 17.96
N SER A 208 -19.88 -15.44 16.96
CA SER A 208 -21.07 -16.23 16.64
C SER A 208 -21.09 -17.60 17.34
N GLN A 209 -20.03 -17.95 18.07
CA GLN A 209 -19.90 -19.18 18.88
C GLN A 209 -20.41 -18.96 20.30
#